data_AF-A0A6V8CEY4-F1
#
_entry.id   AF-A0A6V8CEY4-F1
#
_cell.length_a   1.000
_cell.length_b   1.000
_cell.length_c   1.000
_cell.angle_alpha   90.00
_cell.angle_beta   90.00
_cell.angle_gamma   90.00
#
_symmetry.space_group_name_H-M   'P 1'
#
loop_
_entity.id
_entity.type
_entity.pdbx_description
1 polymer ?
#
loop_
_entity_poly.entity_id
_entity_poly.type
_entity_poly.pdbx_seq_one_letter_code
_entity_poly.pdbx_strand_id
1 'polypeptide(L)'
;MSDKPKRAVKLNVINEPKDSYTGGKSSLCPGCGHDQISSVIINAAWENGVKPHRIAKMSGIGCSSKTPAYYLAQSHGFNTVHGRMPSVTTGAHVVNKDLLYLGVSGDGDSASIGIGQLIHAIRRNLNMVYIVENNGVYGLTKG
;
A
#
# COMPACT_ATOMS: atom_id res chain seq x y z
N MET A 1 26.31 -28.81 2.72
CA MET A 1 25.03 -28.08 2.88
C MET A 1 24.85 -27.80 4.36
N SER A 2 24.86 -26.53 4.78
CA SER A 2 24.91 -26.17 6.21
C SER A 2 23.55 -26.36 6.86
N ASP A 3 23.45 -27.37 7.72
CA ASP A 3 22.29 -27.75 8.52
C ASP A 3 22.11 -26.83 9.75
N LYS A 4 22.12 -25.51 9.53
CA LYS A 4 21.85 -24.55 10.61
C LYS A 4 20.33 -24.52 10.87
N PRO A 5 19.88 -24.73 12.13
CA PRO A 5 18.46 -24.61 12.45
C PRO A 5 17.98 -23.20 12.11
N LYS A 6 16.88 -23.11 11.35
CA LYS A 6 16.25 -21.83 11.01
C LYS A 6 15.86 -21.15 12.32
N ARG A 7 16.49 -20.01 12.64
CA ARG A 7 16.16 -19.20 13.82
C ARG A 7 14.66 -18.87 13.79
N ALA A 8 13.94 -19.22 14.84
CA ALA A 8 12.53 -18.84 14.97
C ALA A 8 12.42 -17.31 14.93
N VAL A 9 11.68 -16.78 13.97
CA VAL A 9 11.45 -15.33 13.81
C VAL A 9 10.29 -14.95 14.72
N LYS A 10 10.53 -14.08 15.70
CA LYS A 10 9.45 -13.50 16.51
C LYS A 10 8.66 -12.52 15.64
N LEU A 11 7.41 -12.84 15.35
CA LEU A 11 6.46 -11.95 14.68
C LEU A 11 5.92 -10.90 15.66
N ASN A 12 5.46 -9.76 15.13
CA ASN A 12 4.87 -8.65 15.88
C ASN A 12 5.70 -8.27 17.12
N VAL A 13 6.94 -7.84 16.88
CA VAL A 13 7.91 -7.55 17.95
C VAL A 13 7.47 -6.46 18.93
N ILE A 14 6.54 -5.59 18.51
CA ILE A 14 5.96 -4.51 19.31
C ILE A 14 4.72 -4.93 20.12
N ASN A 15 4.24 -6.18 19.95
CA ASN A 15 3.08 -6.76 20.64
C ASN A 15 1.78 -5.95 20.49
N GLU A 16 1.59 -5.24 19.39
CA GLU A 16 0.34 -4.53 19.10
C GLU A 16 -0.77 -5.53 18.71
N PRO A 17 -2.02 -5.36 19.19
CA PRO A 17 -3.12 -6.20 18.74
C PRO A 17 -3.38 -6.01 17.25
N LYS A 18 -3.80 -7.07 16.57
CA LYS A 18 -4.03 -7.06 15.11
C LYS A 18 -5.11 -6.06 14.69
N ASP A 19 -6.09 -5.84 15.56
CA ASP A 19 -7.17 -4.87 15.36
C ASP A 19 -6.64 -3.44 15.19
N SER A 20 -5.50 -3.07 15.80
CA SER A 20 -4.83 -1.78 15.59
C SER A 20 -4.42 -1.54 14.13
N TYR A 21 -4.33 -2.61 13.32
CA TYR A 21 -3.94 -2.56 11.91
C TYR A 21 -5.14 -2.59 10.97
N THR A 22 -6.36 -2.75 11.47
CA THR A 22 -7.57 -2.78 10.65
C THR A 22 -7.99 -1.39 10.19
N GLY A 23 -8.82 -1.31 9.15
CA GLY A 23 -9.36 -0.06 8.62
C GLY A 23 -10.88 -0.03 8.63
N GLY A 24 -11.45 0.92 7.89
CA GLY A 24 -12.90 1.05 7.76
C GLY A 24 -13.52 -0.12 6.99
N LYS A 25 -14.85 -0.25 7.10
CA LYS A 25 -15.60 -1.26 6.35
C LYS A 25 -15.43 -1.04 4.85
N SER A 26 -15.14 -2.11 4.11
CA SER A 26 -15.02 -2.05 2.66
C SER A 26 -16.34 -1.63 2.01
N SER A 27 -16.22 -0.78 0.99
CA SER A 27 -17.32 -0.42 0.08
C SER A 27 -17.13 -1.00 -1.31
N LEU A 28 -16.19 -1.94 -1.46
CA LEU A 28 -15.96 -2.66 -2.69
C LEU A 28 -17.05 -3.73 -2.90
N CYS A 29 -17.12 -4.24 -4.13
CA CYS A 29 -18.05 -5.30 -4.48
C CYS A 29 -17.79 -6.56 -3.62
N PRO A 30 -18.84 -7.30 -3.21
CA PRO A 30 -18.66 -8.59 -2.57
C PRO A 30 -17.81 -9.53 -3.44
N GLY A 31 -16.73 -10.07 -2.87
CA GLY A 31 -15.78 -10.94 -3.58
C GLY A 31 -14.69 -10.19 -4.35
N CYS A 32 -14.58 -8.86 -4.23
CA CYS A 32 -13.50 -8.10 -4.85
C CYS A 32 -12.13 -8.52 -4.28
N GLY A 33 -11.18 -8.84 -5.17
CA GLY A 33 -9.83 -9.27 -4.76
C GLY A 33 -9.03 -8.21 -3.98
N HIS A 34 -9.36 -6.92 -4.11
CA HIS A 34 -8.66 -5.86 -3.37
C HIS A 34 -8.90 -5.94 -1.84
N ASP A 35 -10.00 -6.55 -1.39
CA ASP A 35 -10.21 -6.82 0.04
C ASP A 35 -9.23 -7.87 0.57
N GLN A 36 -8.85 -8.84 -0.26
CA GLN A 36 -7.81 -9.81 0.09
C GLN A 36 -6.44 -9.15 0.15
N ILE A 37 -6.14 -8.25 -0.80
CA ILE A 37 -4.90 -7.45 -0.77
C ILE A 37 -4.84 -6.61 0.51
N SER A 38 -5.93 -5.94 0.89
CA SER A 38 -6.03 -5.21 2.17
C SER A 38 -5.71 -6.11 3.36
N SER A 39 -6.31 -7.30 3.39
CA SER A 39 -6.08 -8.29 4.48
C SER A 39 -4.62 -8.75 4.56
N VAL A 40 -3.96 -8.93 3.41
CA VAL A 40 -2.54 -9.28 3.35
C VAL A 40 -1.66 -8.11 3.82
N ILE A 41 -1.99 -6.86 3.49
CA ILE A 41 -1.28 -5.67 3.99
C ILE A 41 -1.38 -5.59 5.52
N ILE A 42 -2.56 -5.83 6.08
CA ILE A 42 -2.78 -5.86 7.54
C ILE A 42 -1.88 -6.92 8.19
N ASN A 43 -1.88 -8.14 7.65
CA ASN A 43 -1.05 -9.23 8.16
C ASN A 43 0.43 -8.89 8.09
N ALA A 44 0.90 -8.40 6.94
CA ALA A 44 2.30 -8.05 6.75
C ALA A 44 2.76 -6.95 7.73
N ALA A 45 1.96 -5.91 7.93
CA ALA A 45 2.28 -4.84 8.86
C ALA A 45 2.32 -5.35 10.32
N TRP A 46 1.37 -6.21 10.71
CA TRP A 46 1.32 -6.81 12.03
C TRP A 46 2.49 -7.77 12.28
N GLU A 47 2.77 -8.67 11.35
CA GLU A 47 3.88 -9.64 11.43
C GLU A 47 5.24 -8.95 11.56
N ASN A 48 5.44 -7.84 10.84
CA ASN A 48 6.65 -7.04 10.92
C ASN A 48 6.70 -6.08 12.13
N GLY A 49 5.62 -6.00 12.93
CA GLY A 49 5.53 -5.11 14.08
C GLY A 49 5.72 -3.64 13.72
N VAL A 50 5.15 -3.22 12.58
CA VAL A 50 5.26 -1.84 12.11
C VAL A 50 4.28 -0.95 12.86
N LYS A 51 4.78 0.09 13.53
CA LYS A 51 3.90 1.08 14.16
C LYS A 51 3.02 1.76 13.09
N PRO A 52 1.67 1.69 13.15
CA PRO A 52 0.81 2.21 12.09
C PRO A 52 1.05 3.69 11.75
N HIS A 53 1.28 4.53 12.76
CA HIS A 53 1.56 5.96 12.58
C HIS A 53 2.88 6.27 11.85
N ARG A 54 3.75 5.27 11.62
CA ARG A 54 4.97 5.41 10.79
C ARG A 54 4.69 5.18 9.31
N ILE A 55 3.51 4.72 8.94
CA ILE A 55 3.15 4.42 7.55
C ILE A 55 2.44 5.63 6.92
N ALA A 56 2.86 5.99 5.72
CA ALA A 56 2.16 6.89 4.82
C ALA A 56 1.59 6.08 3.65
N LYS A 57 0.27 5.90 3.65
CA LYS A 57 -0.49 5.24 2.58
C LYS A 57 -0.77 6.25 1.47
N MET A 58 -0.30 5.96 0.27
CA MET A 58 -0.43 6.83 -0.89
C MET A 58 -1.25 6.11 -1.96
N SER A 59 -2.18 6.80 -2.62
CA SER A 59 -2.91 6.20 -3.74
C SER A 59 -3.30 7.20 -4.82
N GLY A 60 -3.66 6.69 -6.00
CA GLY A 60 -4.20 7.46 -7.12
C GLY A 60 -5.73 7.50 -7.09
N ILE A 61 -6.37 7.21 -8.22
CA ILE A 61 -7.83 7.11 -8.36
C ILE A 61 -8.22 5.78 -9.03
N GLY A 62 -9.24 5.11 -8.47
CA GLY A 62 -9.72 3.81 -8.92
C GLY A 62 -10.29 2.98 -7.76
N CYS A 63 -10.88 1.82 -8.05
CA CYS A 63 -11.36 0.90 -7.00
C CYS A 63 -10.20 0.52 -6.06
N SER A 64 -9.04 0.23 -6.65
CA SER A 64 -7.80 -0.07 -5.92
C SER A 64 -7.28 1.11 -5.11
N SER A 65 -7.48 2.33 -5.60
CA SER A 65 -6.97 3.52 -4.90
C SER A 65 -7.83 3.91 -3.70
N LYS A 66 -8.97 3.24 -3.50
CA LYS A 66 -9.78 3.33 -2.28
C LYS A 66 -9.34 2.34 -1.19
N THR A 67 -8.59 1.29 -1.56
CA THR A 67 -8.04 0.26 -0.64
C THR A 67 -7.37 0.85 0.61
N PRO A 68 -6.61 1.97 0.56
CA PRO A 68 -6.05 2.60 1.76
C PRO A 68 -7.05 2.99 2.86
N ALA A 69 -8.35 3.12 2.56
CA ALA A 69 -9.38 3.38 3.56
C ALA A 69 -9.72 2.14 4.42
N TYR A 70 -9.36 0.93 3.96
CA TYR A 70 -9.80 -0.34 4.54
C TYR A 70 -8.73 -1.06 5.37
N TYR A 71 -7.52 -0.51 5.43
CA TYR A 71 -6.44 -1.03 6.27
C TYR A 71 -5.70 0.11 6.99
N LEU A 72 -5.06 -0.23 8.12
CA LEU A 72 -4.21 0.64 8.92
C LEU A 72 -4.88 2.00 9.21
N ALA A 73 -6.03 2.02 9.90
CA ALA A 73 -6.75 3.27 10.20
C ALA A 73 -5.88 4.29 10.96
N GLN A 74 -4.96 3.82 11.79
CA GLN A 74 -4.06 4.65 12.62
C GLN A 74 -2.81 5.14 11.85
N SER A 75 -2.81 5.06 10.53
CA SER A 75 -1.70 5.54 9.66
C SER A 75 -2.11 6.76 8.85
N HIS A 76 -1.13 7.47 8.29
CA HIS A 76 -1.38 8.60 7.41
C HIS A 76 -1.91 8.10 6.06
N GLY A 77 -2.95 8.73 5.52
CA GLY A 77 -3.52 8.39 4.22
C GLY A 77 -3.63 9.61 3.32
N PHE A 78 -3.19 9.47 2.07
CA PHE A 78 -3.29 10.52 1.07
C PHE A 78 -3.74 9.96 -0.29
N ASN A 79 -5.02 10.22 -0.61
CA ASN A 79 -5.58 9.99 -1.93
C ASN A 79 -5.20 11.15 -2.86
N THR A 80 -4.29 10.88 -3.79
CA THR A 80 -3.82 11.85 -4.78
C THR A 80 -4.80 11.96 -5.95
N VAL A 81 -4.37 12.62 -7.03
CA VAL A 81 -5.11 12.62 -8.31
C VAL A 81 -4.64 11.47 -9.21
N HIS A 82 -5.47 11.11 -10.18
CA HIS A 82 -5.29 9.93 -11.04
C HIS A 82 -3.90 9.89 -11.69
N GLY A 83 -3.15 8.81 -11.47
CA GLY A 83 -1.80 8.60 -11.99
C GLY A 83 -0.74 9.58 -11.48
N ARG A 84 -0.96 10.28 -10.37
CA ARG A 84 0.03 11.21 -9.77
C ARG A 84 0.58 10.75 -8.44
N MET A 85 0.15 9.59 -7.95
CA MET A 85 0.66 9.01 -6.71
C MET A 85 2.20 8.92 -6.65
N PRO A 86 2.93 8.46 -7.70
CA PRO A 86 4.39 8.39 -7.62
C PRO A 86 5.05 9.78 -7.46
N SER A 87 4.53 10.81 -8.14
CA SER A 87 5.07 12.17 -8.08
C SER A 87 4.86 12.80 -6.70
N VAL A 88 3.64 12.69 -6.16
CA VAL A 88 3.31 13.22 -4.84
C VAL A 88 4.11 12.49 -3.76
N THR A 89 4.24 11.17 -3.87
CA THR A 89 5.03 10.36 -2.93
C THR A 89 6.50 10.73 -2.97
N THR A 90 7.06 11.02 -4.15
CA THR A 90 8.43 11.52 -4.28
C THR A 90 8.63 12.80 -3.47
N GLY A 91 7.71 13.77 -3.59
CA GLY A 91 7.77 15.01 -2.81
C GLY A 91 7.67 14.76 -1.32
N ALA A 92 6.71 13.94 -0.88
CA ALA A 92 6.53 13.59 0.52
C ALA A 92 7.79 12.92 1.11
N HIS A 93 8.37 11.96 0.40
CA HIS A 93 9.55 11.22 0.84
C HIS A 93 10.80 12.10 0.96
N VAL A 94 10.98 13.06 0.06
CA VAL A 94 12.11 14.01 0.16
C VAL A 94 12.04 14.84 1.44
N VAL A 95 10.83 15.20 1.87
CA VAL A 95 10.62 16.01 3.08
C VAL A 95 10.73 15.16 4.35
N ASN A 96 10.17 13.94 4.37
CA ASN A 96 10.17 13.09 5.55
C ASN A 96 10.61 11.66 5.23
N LYS A 97 11.90 11.41 5.39
CA LYS A 97 12.50 10.09 5.13
C LYS A 97 12.26 9.06 6.23
N ASP A 98 11.72 9.48 7.38
CA ASP A 98 11.46 8.60 8.51
C ASP A 98 10.18 7.78 8.33
N LEU A 99 9.25 8.23 7.50
CA LEU A 99 8.02 7.49 7.21
C LEU A 99 8.27 6.33 6.25
N LEU A 100 7.49 5.27 6.44
CA LEU A 100 7.40 4.14 5.52
C LEU A 100 6.30 4.43 4.50
N TYR A 101 6.68 4.57 3.24
CA TYR A 101 5.75 4.86 2.16
C TYR A 101 5.19 3.57 1.56
N LEU A 102 3.87 3.45 1.55
CA LEU A 102 3.12 2.35 0.96
C LEU A 102 2.16 2.91 -0.09
N GLY A 103 2.53 2.77 -1.36
CA GLY A 103 1.70 3.13 -2.51
C GLY A 103 0.79 1.98 -2.92
N VAL A 104 -0.50 2.27 -3.10
CA VAL A 104 -1.47 1.34 -3.70
C VAL A 104 -2.15 2.03 -4.89
N SER A 105 -2.24 1.32 -6.01
CA SER A 105 -2.76 1.85 -7.27
C SER A 105 -3.36 0.73 -8.12
N GLY A 106 -4.09 1.10 -9.17
CA GLY A 106 -4.59 0.15 -10.17
C GLY A 106 -3.62 0.00 -11.34
N ASP A 107 -3.86 -1.02 -12.16
CA ASP A 107 -3.26 -1.19 -13.48
C ASP A 107 -3.46 0.04 -14.38
N GLY A 108 -4.68 0.57 -14.51
CA GLY A 108 -4.94 1.80 -15.28
C GLY A 108 -4.28 3.06 -14.69
N ASP A 109 -4.37 3.22 -13.37
CA ASP A 109 -3.77 4.34 -12.66
C ASP A 109 -2.24 4.38 -12.84
N SER A 110 -1.59 3.21 -12.83
CA SER A 110 -0.14 3.07 -12.92
C SER A 110 0.40 2.92 -14.33
N ALA A 111 -0.16 2.01 -15.12
CA ALA A 111 0.39 1.57 -16.40
C ALA A 111 -0.27 2.25 -17.61
N SER A 112 -1.32 3.06 -17.39
CA SER A 112 -1.87 3.96 -18.40
C SER A 112 -1.48 5.42 -18.09
N ILE A 113 -2.35 6.22 -17.47
CA ILE A 113 -2.12 7.65 -17.24
C ILE A 113 -0.91 7.95 -16.32
N GLY A 114 -0.54 7.02 -15.44
CA GLY A 114 0.56 7.17 -14.48
C GLY A 114 1.92 6.67 -14.95
N ILE A 115 2.04 6.06 -16.13
CA ILE A 115 3.23 5.28 -16.50
C ILE A 115 4.51 6.10 -16.49
N GLY A 116 4.46 7.34 -16.97
CA GLY A 116 5.62 8.23 -16.93
C GLY A 116 6.11 8.50 -15.51
N GLN A 117 5.19 8.70 -14.56
CA GLN A 117 5.53 8.97 -13.17
C GLN A 117 6.08 7.72 -12.47
N LEU A 118 5.48 6.55 -12.73
CA LEU A 118 5.93 5.27 -12.20
C LEU A 118 7.35 4.94 -12.65
N ILE A 119 7.64 5.05 -13.95
CA ILE A 119 8.99 4.80 -14.50
C ILE A 119 10.03 5.68 -13.80
N HIS A 120 9.71 6.96 -13.58
CA HIS A 120 10.64 7.86 -12.90
C HIS A 120 10.77 7.60 -11.40
N ALA A 121 9.73 7.11 -10.71
CA ALA A 121 9.85 6.67 -9.32
C ALA A 121 10.80 5.48 -9.19
N ILE A 122 10.70 4.50 -10.11
CA ILE A 122 11.60 3.35 -10.19
C ILE A 122 13.03 3.80 -10.51
N ARG A 123 13.22 4.66 -11.53
CA ARG A 123 14.55 5.17 -11.93
C ARG A 123 15.26 5.93 -10.81
N ARG A 124 14.52 6.61 -9.95
CA ARG A 124 15.07 7.33 -8.79
C ARG A 124 15.33 6.42 -7.59
N ASN A 125 14.95 5.14 -7.67
CA ASN A 125 14.98 4.20 -6.57
C ASN A 125 14.27 4.76 -5.33
N LEU A 126 13.07 5.32 -5.54
CA LEU A 126 12.28 5.90 -4.46
C LEU A 126 12.01 4.84 -3.38
N ASN A 127 12.40 5.12 -2.14
CA ASN A 127 12.23 4.16 -1.04
C ASN A 127 10.76 4.06 -0.61
N MET A 128 10.01 3.21 -1.29
CA MET A 128 8.61 2.90 -1.03
C MET A 128 8.28 1.47 -1.46
N VAL A 129 7.21 0.92 -0.88
CA VAL A 129 6.54 -0.24 -1.44
C VAL A 129 5.45 0.25 -2.40
N TYR A 130 5.41 -0.28 -3.62
CA TYR A 130 4.43 0.08 -4.63
C TYR A 130 3.62 -1.17 -5.03
N ILE A 131 2.34 -1.21 -4.68
CA ILE A 131 1.42 -2.30 -5.00
C ILE A 131 0.52 -1.87 -6.15
N VAL A 132 0.58 -2.62 -7.25
CA VAL A 132 -0.36 -2.52 -8.37
C VAL A 132 -1.42 -3.60 -8.20
N GLU A 133 -2.64 -3.21 -7.89
CA GLU A 133 -3.79 -4.12 -7.85
C GLU A 133 -4.30 -4.29 -9.29
N ASN A 134 -3.73 -5.27 -10.00
CA ASN A 134 -4.03 -5.53 -11.39
C ASN A 134 -5.26 -6.45 -11.52
N ASN A 135 -6.38 -5.88 -11.94
CA ASN A 135 -7.61 -6.62 -12.24
C ASN A 135 -7.95 -6.62 -13.75
N GLY A 136 -7.12 -5.99 -14.59
CA GLY A 136 -7.26 -5.95 -16.04
C GLY A 136 -8.31 -4.99 -16.59
N VAL A 137 -8.98 -4.19 -15.74
CA VAL A 137 -10.10 -3.32 -16.14
C VAL A 137 -10.17 -2.02 -15.32
N TYR A 138 -10.82 -0.99 -15.86
CA TYR A 138 -11.08 0.23 -15.08
C TYR A 138 -12.36 0.08 -14.24
N GLY A 139 -12.28 -0.73 -13.19
CA GLY A 139 -13.44 -1.13 -12.39
C GLY A 139 -14.28 0.04 -11.83
N LEU A 140 -13.65 1.13 -11.36
CA LEU A 140 -14.39 2.27 -10.77
C LEU A 140 -15.19 3.02 -11.83
N THR A 141 -14.69 3.05 -13.06
CA THR A 141 -15.40 3.58 -14.22
C THR A 141 -16.29 2.53 -14.88
N LYS A 142 -16.62 1.47 -14.13
CA LYS A 142 -17.58 0.38 -14.41
C LYS A 142 -17.07 -0.82 -15.19
N GLY A 143 -15.79 -1.17 -15.01
CA GLY A 143 -15.21 -2.34 -15.67
C GLY A 143 -15.36 -2.18 -17.17
#